data_AF-F3CEB2-F1
#
_entry.id   AF-F3CEB2-F1
#
_cell.length_a   1.000
_cell.length_b   1.000
_cell.length_c   1.000
_cell.angle_alpha   90.00
_cell.angle_beta   90.00
_cell.angle_gamma   90.00
#
_symmetry.space_group_name_H-M   'P 1'
#
loop_
_entity.id
_entity.type
_entity.pdbx_description
1 polymer ?
#
loop_
_entity_poly.entity_id
_entity_poly.type
_entity_poly.pdbx_seq_one_letter_code
_entity_poly.pdbx_strand_id
1 'polypeptide(L)'
;MLPADKAAKKAGNVAAEGAIAIKDDGKAAVIIEVNSQTDFLALQDDFKAFVAASVEKAFADKLTDVAPLIEAQEAARLVLVGKVGENVNIRRLKRIEGDVVGTYLHGNKIGVVVTLKGGNVELAKDIAMHVAASNPEFLFPSEVSAEAIEREKNVFLQLNEDKIKGKPAEIVEK
;
A
#
# COMPACT_ATOMS: atom_id res chain seq x y z
N MET A 1 24.63 -16.24 18.41
CA MET A 1 24.41 -14.98 17.66
C MET A 1 23.04 -14.47 18.03
N LEU A 2 22.96 -13.27 18.61
CA LEU A 2 21.70 -12.73 19.14
C LEU A 2 20.75 -12.38 17.97
N PRO A 3 19.42 -12.31 18.21
CA PRO A 3 18.46 -11.90 17.18
C PRO A 3 18.80 -10.53 16.54
N ALA A 4 19.28 -9.58 17.34
CA ALA A 4 19.75 -8.27 16.89
C ALA A 4 20.90 -8.38 15.87
N ASP A 5 21.92 -9.20 16.15
CA ASP A 5 23.04 -9.41 15.24
C ASP A 5 22.57 -10.00 13.90
N LYS A 6 21.57 -10.90 13.94
CA LYS A 6 21.04 -11.56 12.74
C LYS A 6 20.30 -10.55 11.87
N ALA A 7 19.47 -9.72 12.50
CA ALA A 7 18.75 -8.67 11.81
C ALA A 7 19.68 -7.63 11.19
N ALA A 8 20.71 -7.20 11.92
CA ALA A 8 21.70 -6.25 11.40
C ALA A 8 22.38 -6.76 10.11
N LYS A 9 22.71 -8.06 10.03
CA LYS A 9 23.29 -8.65 8.81
C LYS A 9 22.30 -8.74 7.64
N LYS A 10 21.00 -8.70 7.90
CA LYS A 10 19.95 -8.80 6.88
C LYS A 10 19.42 -7.44 6.44
N ALA A 11 19.58 -6.39 7.26
CA ALA A 11 19.03 -5.06 7.03
C ALA A 11 19.42 -4.43 5.69
N GLY A 12 20.63 -4.73 5.17
CA GLY A 12 21.09 -4.24 3.88
C GLY A 12 20.47 -4.95 2.66
N ASN A 13 19.73 -6.04 2.86
CA ASN A 13 19.12 -6.75 1.75
C ASN A 13 17.82 -6.05 1.30
N VAL A 14 17.61 -6.01 -0.02
CA VAL A 14 16.36 -5.51 -0.61
C VAL A 14 15.19 -6.37 -0.13
N ALA A 15 14.16 -5.70 0.39
CA ALA A 15 12.88 -6.28 0.80
C ALA A 15 11.76 -5.59 0.00
N ALA A 16 11.43 -6.15 -1.17
CA ALA A 16 10.45 -5.59 -2.09
C ALA A 16 9.13 -6.39 -2.13
N GLU A 17 9.10 -7.56 -1.48
CA GLU A 17 7.90 -8.38 -1.31
C GLU A 17 7.20 -8.01 0.01
N GLY A 18 6.19 -8.79 0.43
CA GLY A 18 5.52 -8.61 1.71
C GLY A 18 4.00 -8.55 1.62
N ALA A 19 3.40 -7.81 2.54
CA ALA A 19 1.95 -7.69 2.66
C ALA A 19 1.49 -6.28 3.02
N ILE A 20 0.32 -5.93 2.50
CA ILE A 20 -0.53 -4.83 2.96
C ILE A 20 -1.52 -5.38 3.97
N ALA A 21 -1.76 -4.62 5.04
CA ALA A 21 -2.82 -4.91 6.01
C ALA A 21 -3.61 -3.66 6.35
N ILE A 22 -4.90 -3.84 6.60
CA ILE A 22 -5.83 -2.76 6.93
C ILE A 22 -6.63 -3.18 8.18
N LYS A 23 -6.81 -2.24 9.10
CA LYS A 23 -7.76 -2.33 10.20
C LYS A 23 -8.67 -1.11 10.16
N ASP A 24 -9.97 -1.31 10.25
CA ASP A 24 -10.96 -0.23 10.30
C ASP A 24 -12.11 -0.53 11.26
N ASP A 25 -12.86 0.52 11.62
CA ASP A 25 -14.09 0.46 12.42
C ASP A 25 -15.29 1.14 11.71
N GLY A 26 -15.19 1.36 10.40
CA GLY A 26 -16.17 2.10 9.59
C GLY A 26 -16.12 3.63 9.73
N LYS A 27 -15.28 4.20 10.63
CA LYS A 27 -15.06 5.65 10.77
C LYS A 27 -13.60 6.05 10.71
N ALA A 28 -12.72 5.14 11.08
CA ALA A 28 -11.28 5.26 10.93
C ALA A 28 -10.73 3.98 10.31
N ALA A 29 -9.65 4.11 9.56
CA ALA A 29 -8.84 3.00 9.08
C ALA A 29 -7.36 3.31 9.27
N VAL A 30 -6.59 2.27 9.56
CA VAL A 30 -5.13 2.27 9.46
C VAL A 30 -4.74 1.24 8.42
N ILE A 31 -3.95 1.66 7.44
CA ILE A 31 -3.33 0.81 6.43
C ILE A 31 -1.81 0.82 6.63
N ILE A 32 -1.19 -0.36 6.58
CA ILE A 32 0.25 -0.53 6.70
C ILE A 32 0.81 -1.37 5.55
N GLU A 33 2.07 -1.10 5.20
CA GLU A 33 2.89 -1.95 4.34
C GLU A 33 4.04 -2.54 5.16
N VAL A 34 4.14 -3.87 5.16
CA VAL A 34 5.24 -4.61 5.77
C VAL A 34 5.94 -5.41 4.68
N ASN A 35 7.24 -5.17 4.50
CA ASN A 35 8.02 -5.82 3.47
C ASN A 35 8.79 -7.03 3.98
N SER A 36 8.97 -8.01 3.09
CA SER A 36 9.86 -9.16 3.20
C SER A 36 10.79 -9.23 1.99
N GLN A 37 11.79 -10.12 2.02
CA GLN A 37 12.65 -10.34 0.86
C GLN A 37 11.96 -11.21 -0.18
N THR A 38 11.21 -12.22 0.25
CA THR A 38 10.49 -13.14 -0.63
C THR A 38 8.98 -13.09 -0.43
N ASP A 39 8.25 -13.46 -1.47
CA ASP A 39 6.80 -13.66 -1.44
C ASP A 39 6.42 -14.91 -0.62
N PHE A 40 7.26 -15.94 -0.62
CA PHE A 40 7.09 -17.14 0.21
C PHE A 40 6.96 -16.80 1.69
N LEU A 41 7.79 -15.89 2.23
CA LEU A 41 7.68 -15.47 3.62
C LEU A 41 6.34 -14.77 3.91
N ALA A 42 5.84 -13.96 2.98
CA ALA A 42 4.56 -13.26 3.14
C ALA A 42 3.36 -14.19 3.29
N LEU A 43 3.51 -15.46 2.89
CA LEU A 43 2.49 -16.51 3.02
C LEU A 43 2.61 -17.32 4.32
N GLN A 44 3.69 -17.18 5.09
CA GLN A 44 3.92 -17.94 6.32
C GLN A 44 3.20 -17.33 7.53
N ASP A 45 2.81 -18.19 8.47
CA ASP A 45 2.00 -17.81 9.63
C ASP A 45 2.72 -16.84 10.58
N ASP A 46 4.03 -17.00 10.77
CA ASP A 46 4.82 -16.09 11.62
C ASP A 46 4.80 -14.64 11.09
N PHE A 47 4.94 -14.49 9.77
CA PHE A 47 4.89 -13.17 9.14
C PHE A 47 3.48 -12.59 9.19
N LYS A 48 2.46 -13.39 8.85
CA LYS A 48 1.05 -12.98 8.94
C LYS A 48 0.67 -12.54 10.35
N ALA A 49 1.13 -13.26 11.37
CA ALA A 49 0.90 -12.91 12.77
C ALA A 49 1.56 -11.58 13.16
N PHE A 50 2.81 -11.35 12.72
CA PHE A 50 3.49 -10.08 12.95
C PHE A 50 2.78 -8.90 12.28
N VAL A 51 2.35 -9.06 11.02
CA VAL A 51 1.60 -8.03 10.29
C VAL A 51 0.26 -7.74 10.97
N ALA A 52 -0.48 -8.77 11.35
CA ALA A 52 -1.77 -8.61 12.05
C ALA A 52 -1.60 -7.88 13.39
N ALA A 53 -0.61 -8.28 14.21
CA ALA A 53 -0.32 -7.61 15.46
C ALA A 53 0.10 -6.14 15.26
N SER A 54 0.87 -5.87 14.21
CA SER A 54 1.32 -4.51 13.87
C SER A 54 0.16 -3.60 13.49
N VAL A 55 -0.77 -4.05 12.63
CA VAL A 55 -1.91 -3.23 12.21
C VAL A 55 -2.91 -3.00 13.34
N GLU A 56 -3.14 -4.01 14.19
CA GLU A 56 -4.00 -3.87 15.38
C GLU A 56 -3.41 -2.86 16.37
N LYS A 57 -2.10 -2.94 16.65
CA LYS A 57 -1.43 -1.97 17.52
C LYS A 57 -1.51 -0.56 16.96
N ALA A 58 -1.23 -0.41 15.67
CA ALA A 58 -1.27 0.89 15.00
C ALA A 58 -2.66 1.53 15.08
N PHE A 59 -3.71 0.73 14.91
CA PHE A 59 -5.09 1.17 15.03
C PHE A 59 -5.45 1.57 16.47
N ALA A 60 -5.11 0.72 17.44
CA ALA A 60 -5.40 0.93 18.86
C ALA A 60 -4.69 2.16 19.44
N ASP A 61 -3.42 2.35 19.08
CA ASP A 61 -2.59 3.47 19.54
C ASP A 61 -2.86 4.77 18.73
N LYS A 62 -3.77 4.71 17.75
CA LYS A 62 -4.14 5.83 16.86
C LYS A 62 -2.95 6.47 16.13
N LEU A 63 -1.99 5.64 15.71
CA LEU A 63 -0.79 6.12 15.04
C LEU A 63 -1.13 6.72 13.67
N THR A 64 -0.53 7.87 13.35
CA THR A 64 -0.67 8.54 12.04
C THR A 64 0.54 8.36 11.14
N ASP A 65 1.68 7.95 11.73
CA ASP A 65 2.98 7.82 11.09
C ASP A 65 3.64 6.50 11.47
N VAL A 66 4.58 6.05 10.63
CA VAL A 66 5.18 4.71 10.75
C VAL A 66 6.24 4.60 11.85
N ALA A 67 6.94 5.69 12.18
CA ALA A 67 8.09 5.64 13.09
C ALA A 67 7.75 5.11 14.50
N PRO A 68 6.66 5.55 15.16
CA PRO A 68 6.26 4.99 16.45
C PRO A 68 5.88 3.51 16.36
N LEU A 69 5.32 3.06 15.23
CA LEU A 69 4.98 1.65 15.03
C LEU A 69 6.24 0.79 14.90
N ILE A 70 7.25 1.25 14.14
CA ILE A 70 8.53 0.56 14.00
C ILE A 70 9.17 0.37 15.37
N GLU A 71 9.28 1.44 16.16
CA GLU A 71 9.86 1.39 17.50
C GLU A 71 9.12 0.38 18.39
N ALA A 72 7.80 0.45 18.39
CA ALA A 72 6.99 -0.39 19.26
C ALA A 72 6.90 -1.86 18.81
N GLN A 73 7.24 -2.18 17.56
CA GLN A 73 7.28 -3.54 17.01
C GLN A 73 8.69 -4.10 16.87
N GLU A 74 9.75 -3.34 17.18
CA GLU A 74 11.13 -3.74 16.91
C GLU A 74 11.52 -5.04 17.61
N ALA A 75 11.12 -5.22 18.87
CA ALA A 75 11.40 -6.45 19.61
C ALA A 75 10.77 -7.68 18.92
N ALA A 76 9.53 -7.58 18.46
CA ALA A 76 8.83 -8.65 17.74
C ALA A 76 9.45 -8.89 16.36
N ARG A 77 9.84 -7.82 15.65
CA ARG A 77 10.51 -7.90 14.35
C ARG A 77 11.85 -8.62 14.45
N LEU A 78 12.66 -8.32 15.47
CA LEU A 78 13.95 -8.99 15.70
C LEU A 78 13.77 -10.50 15.95
N VAL A 79 12.73 -10.90 16.68
CA VAL A 79 12.39 -12.32 16.88
C VAL A 79 12.01 -12.97 15.55
N LEU A 80 11.15 -12.34 14.76
CA LEU A 80 10.74 -12.83 13.44
C LEU A 80 11.95 -13.01 12.52
N VAL A 81 12.75 -11.95 12.33
CA VAL A 81 13.96 -11.98 11.48
C VAL A 81 14.95 -13.05 11.96
N GLY A 82 15.11 -13.20 13.28
CA GLY A 82 15.97 -14.24 13.85
C GLY A 82 15.51 -15.67 13.55
N LYS A 83 14.19 -15.88 13.38
CA LYS A 83 13.54 -17.16 13.06
C LYS A 83 13.55 -17.45 11.56
N VAL A 84 13.13 -16.48 10.75
CA VAL A 84 12.91 -16.66 9.29
C VAL A 84 14.16 -16.40 8.46
N GLY A 85 15.13 -15.65 9.00
CA GLY A 85 16.40 -15.39 8.34
C GLY A 85 16.33 -14.42 7.15
N GLU A 86 15.22 -13.71 6.98
CA GLU A 86 15.01 -12.67 5.97
C GLU A 86 14.91 -11.28 6.59
N ASN A 87 15.24 -10.25 5.81
CA ASN A 87 14.96 -8.87 6.15
C ASN A 87 13.43 -8.62 6.15
N VAL A 88 12.91 -8.09 7.25
CA VAL A 88 11.51 -7.70 7.40
C VAL A 88 11.47 -6.29 7.95
N ASN A 89 10.68 -5.41 7.32
CA ASN A 89 10.57 -4.01 7.69
C ASN A 89 9.11 -3.53 7.61
N ILE A 90 8.67 -2.72 8.57
CA ILE A 90 7.43 -1.95 8.43
C ILE A 90 7.78 -0.68 7.66
N ARG A 91 7.30 -0.53 6.43
CA ARG A 91 7.76 0.51 5.51
C ARG A 91 6.97 1.80 5.61
N ARG A 92 5.64 1.69 5.64
CA ARG A 92 4.76 2.85 5.73
C ARG A 92 3.46 2.51 6.43
N LEU A 93 2.86 3.55 6.99
CA LEU A 93 1.58 3.54 7.63
C LEU A 93 0.82 4.78 7.19
N LYS A 94 -0.50 4.66 7.03
CA LYS A 94 -1.39 5.82 6.97
C LYS A 94 -2.64 5.56 7.80
N ARG A 95 -3.06 6.57 8.56
CA ARG A 95 -4.37 6.64 9.20
C ARG A 95 -5.28 7.57 8.40
N ILE A 96 -6.51 7.13 8.19
CA ILE A 96 -7.55 7.85 7.46
C ILE A 96 -8.81 7.83 8.32
N GLU A 97 -9.48 8.97 8.46
CA GLU A 97 -10.71 9.11 9.23
C GLU A 97 -11.76 9.82 8.38
N GLY A 98 -13.04 9.48 8.57
CA GLY A 98 -14.16 10.06 7.84
C GLY A 98 -15.51 9.62 8.37
N ASP A 99 -16.59 10.18 7.83
CA ASP A 99 -17.96 9.87 8.28
C ASP A 99 -18.34 8.42 7.98
N VAL A 100 -17.97 7.94 6.79
CA VAL A 100 -18.09 6.56 6.34
C VAL A 100 -16.76 6.13 5.74
N VAL A 101 -16.16 5.10 6.32
CA VAL A 101 -14.91 4.50 5.83
C VAL A 101 -15.19 3.10 5.29
N GLY A 102 -14.75 2.85 4.06
CA GLY A 102 -14.75 1.54 3.44
C GLY A 102 -13.35 1.13 3.05
N THR A 103 -13.06 -0.17 3.16
CA THR A 103 -11.73 -0.72 2.88
C THR A 103 -11.84 -1.91 1.94
N TYR A 104 -10.82 -2.10 1.12
CA TYR A 104 -10.71 -3.29 0.28
C TYR A 104 -9.27 -3.78 0.24
N LEU A 105 -9.10 -5.09 0.33
CA LEU A 105 -7.82 -5.77 0.24
C LEU A 105 -7.91 -6.81 -0.89
N HIS A 106 -7.10 -6.65 -1.93
CA HIS A 106 -6.98 -7.63 -3.01
C HIS A 106 -5.80 -8.57 -2.72
N GLY A 107 -6.10 -9.72 -2.12
CA GLY A 107 -5.09 -10.63 -1.60
C GLY A 107 -4.33 -10.00 -0.44
N ASN A 108 -3.00 -9.97 -0.52
CA ASN A 108 -2.12 -9.24 0.42
C ASN A 108 -1.29 -8.15 -0.28
N LYS A 109 -1.53 -7.87 -1.56
CA LYS A 109 -0.68 -7.01 -2.38
C LYS A 109 -1.20 -5.58 -2.51
N ILE A 110 -2.51 -5.41 -2.62
CA ILE A 110 -3.15 -4.12 -2.84
C ILE A 110 -4.17 -3.89 -1.74
N GLY A 111 -4.05 -2.75 -1.05
CA GLY A 111 -5.01 -2.29 -0.07
C GLY A 111 -5.46 -0.87 -0.39
N VAL A 112 -6.75 -0.63 -0.24
CA VAL A 112 -7.38 0.66 -0.51
C VAL A 112 -8.29 1.05 0.65
N VAL A 113 -8.27 2.34 0.99
CA VAL A 113 -9.17 2.97 1.95
C VAL A 113 -9.90 4.11 1.26
N VAL A 114 -11.22 4.13 1.36
CA VAL A 114 -12.09 5.18 0.81
C VAL A 114 -12.87 5.82 1.95
N THR A 115 -12.98 7.14 1.93
CA THR A 115 -13.88 7.90 2.81
C THR A 115 -15.01 8.48 1.96
N LEU A 116 -16.23 8.44 2.49
CA LEU A 116 -17.39 9.08 1.87
C LEU A 116 -18.00 10.10 2.82
N LYS A 117 -18.58 11.16 2.23
CA LYS A 117 -19.58 12.01 2.88
C LYS A 117 -20.96 11.55 2.40
N GLY A 118 -21.75 10.97 3.30
CA GLY A 118 -23.00 10.27 2.96
C GLY A 118 -22.77 8.82 2.51
N GLY A 119 -23.81 8.17 1.98
CA GLY A 119 -23.76 6.77 1.57
C GLY A 119 -23.65 5.79 2.75
N ASN A 120 -23.04 4.62 2.52
CA ASN A 120 -22.83 3.58 3.53
C ASN A 120 -21.50 2.84 3.28
N VAL A 121 -21.11 1.98 4.23
CA VAL A 121 -19.83 1.24 4.21
C VAL A 121 -19.73 0.28 3.00
N GLU A 122 -20.85 -0.29 2.57
CA GLU A 122 -20.90 -1.19 1.40
C GLU A 122 -20.55 -0.44 0.11
N LEU A 123 -21.16 0.72 -0.12
CA LEU A 123 -20.81 1.60 -1.24
C LEU A 123 -19.35 2.05 -1.18
N ALA A 124 -18.85 2.42 0.01
CA ALA A 124 -17.44 2.81 0.18
C ALA A 124 -16.49 1.66 -0.17
N LYS A 125 -16.84 0.43 0.17
CA LYS A 125 -16.09 -0.78 -0.19
C LYS A 125 -16.12 -1.04 -1.70
N ASP A 126 -17.26 -0.92 -2.36
CA ASP A 126 -17.37 -1.09 -3.81
C ASP A 126 -16.50 -0.07 -4.57
N ILE A 127 -16.48 1.18 -4.08
CA ILE A 127 -15.59 2.21 -4.61
C ILE A 127 -14.12 1.85 -4.32
N ALA A 128 -13.80 1.33 -3.14
CA ALA A 128 -12.44 0.87 -2.83
C ALA A 128 -11.99 -0.28 -3.75
N MET A 129 -12.91 -1.18 -4.13
CA MET A 129 -12.65 -2.21 -5.15
C MET A 129 -12.36 -1.62 -6.52
N HIS A 130 -13.13 -0.62 -6.95
CA HIS A 130 -12.90 0.09 -8.21
C HIS A 130 -11.52 0.78 -8.21
N VAL A 131 -11.19 1.51 -7.14
CA VAL A 131 -9.89 2.18 -6.99
C VAL A 131 -8.73 1.18 -7.03
N ALA A 132 -8.88 0.01 -6.39
CA ALA A 132 -7.85 -1.04 -6.42
C ALA A 132 -7.60 -1.57 -7.84
N ALA A 133 -8.63 -1.62 -8.68
CA ALA A 133 -8.54 -2.11 -10.06
C ALA A 133 -8.06 -1.04 -11.05
N SER A 134 -8.50 0.21 -10.86
CA SER A 134 -8.25 1.31 -11.81
C SER A 134 -7.06 2.20 -11.44
N ASN A 135 -6.59 2.14 -10.19
CA ASN A 135 -5.49 2.95 -9.64
C ASN A 135 -5.55 4.45 -10.04
N PRO A 136 -6.69 5.14 -9.81
CA PRO A 136 -6.79 6.56 -10.14
C PRO A 136 -5.84 7.40 -9.27
N GLU A 137 -5.12 8.32 -9.89
CA GLU A 137 -4.21 9.24 -9.18
C GLU A 137 -4.95 10.44 -8.56
N PHE A 138 -6.11 10.81 -9.12
CA PHE A 138 -6.89 12.00 -8.73
C PHE A 138 -8.34 11.67 -8.44
N LEU A 139 -8.98 12.46 -7.56
CA LEU A 139 -10.40 12.32 -7.27
C LEU A 139 -11.26 13.06 -8.30
N PHE A 140 -10.82 14.24 -8.74
CA PHE A 140 -11.55 15.07 -9.69
C PHE A 140 -10.72 15.43 -10.92
N PRO A 141 -11.34 15.57 -12.10
CA PRO A 141 -10.65 16.05 -13.31
C PRO A 141 -9.97 17.41 -13.12
N SER A 142 -10.52 18.28 -12.26
CA SER A 142 -9.96 19.60 -11.95
C SER A 142 -8.65 19.54 -11.15
N GLU A 143 -8.31 18.40 -10.56
CA GLU A 143 -7.05 18.19 -9.82
C GLU A 143 -5.91 17.74 -10.73
N VAL A 144 -6.20 17.40 -11.98
CA VAL A 144 -5.20 16.93 -12.94
C VAL A 144 -4.33 18.12 -13.36
N SER A 145 -3.05 18.08 -12.97
CA SER A 145 -2.09 19.12 -13.32
C SER A 145 -1.74 19.08 -14.82
N ALA A 146 -1.32 20.22 -15.37
CA ALA A 146 -0.81 20.27 -16.75
C ALA A 146 0.33 19.28 -16.98
N GLU A 147 1.20 19.10 -15.98
CA GLU A 147 2.29 18.12 -16.00
C GLU A 147 1.78 16.67 -16.04
N ALA A 148 0.72 16.34 -15.31
CA ALA A 148 0.10 15.01 -15.37
C ALA A 148 -0.52 14.76 -16.76
N ILE A 149 -1.19 15.76 -17.32
CA ILE A 149 -1.74 15.68 -18.68
C ILE A 149 -0.62 15.45 -19.70
N GLU A 150 0.46 16.21 -19.63
CA GLU A 150 1.58 16.08 -20.55
C GLU A 150 2.27 14.71 -20.44
N ARG A 151 2.47 14.24 -19.20
CA ARG A 151 3.01 12.90 -18.93
C ARG A 151 2.15 11.80 -19.57
N GLU A 152 0.84 11.83 -19.32
CA GLU A 152 -0.09 10.83 -19.87
C GLU A 152 -0.20 10.92 -21.40
N LYS A 153 -0.17 12.13 -21.98
CA LYS A 153 -0.09 12.31 -23.44
C LYS A 153 1.17 11.65 -24.01
N ASN A 154 2.32 11.85 -23.38
CA ASN A 154 3.58 11.24 -23.81
C ASN A 154 3.53 9.71 -23.71
N VAL A 155 3.00 9.16 -22.61
CA VAL A 155 2.80 7.71 -22.47
C VAL A 155 1.87 7.17 -23.56
N PHE A 156 0.76 7.86 -23.84
CA PHE A 156 -0.18 7.47 -24.89
C PHE A 156 0.48 7.44 -26.28
N LEU A 157 1.25 8.47 -26.63
CA LEU A 157 1.96 8.55 -27.91
C LEU A 157 2.96 7.40 -28.04
N GLN A 158 3.71 7.09 -26.98
CA GLN A 158 4.66 5.97 -26.97
C GLN A 158 3.96 4.62 -27.13
N LEU A 159 2.89 4.37 -26.37
CA LEU A 159 2.15 3.09 -26.42
C LEU A 159 1.42 2.88 -27.75
N ASN A 160 1.17 3.94 -28.53
CA ASN A 160 0.45 3.87 -29.80
C ASN A 160 1.31 4.23 -31.01
N GLU A 161 2.64 4.32 -30.86
CA GLU A 161 3.58 4.76 -31.91
C GLU A 161 3.32 4.06 -33.25
N ASP A 162 3.20 2.73 -33.24
CA ASP A 162 2.95 1.93 -34.45
C ASP A 162 1.59 2.21 -35.11
N LYS A 163 0.58 2.57 -34.32
CA LYS A 163 -0.78 2.87 -34.79
C LYS A 163 -0.95 4.29 -35.30
N ILE A 164 -0.06 5.20 -34.91
CA ILE A 164 -0.07 6.61 -35.32
C ILE A 164 0.98 6.91 -36.40
N LYS A 165 1.92 6.00 -36.62
CA LYS A 165 2.92 6.08 -37.68
C LYS A 165 2.25 6.29 -39.05
N GLY A 166 2.62 7.40 -39.72
CA GLY A 166 2.09 7.77 -41.03
C GLY A 166 0.73 8.47 -41.02
N LYS A 167 0.12 8.72 -39.85
CA LYS A 167 -1.08 9.55 -39.75
C LYS A 167 -0.74 11.04 -39.72
N PRO A 168 -1.57 11.93 -40.30
CA PRO A 168 -1.44 13.37 -40.16
C PRO A 168 -1.44 13.82 -38.68
N ALA A 169 -0.67 14.86 -38.35
CA ALA A 169 -0.54 15.36 -36.97
C ALA A 169 -1.89 15.70 -36.31
N GLU A 170 -2.84 16.27 -37.07
CA GLU A 170 -4.20 16.57 -36.58
C GLU A 170 -5.01 15.32 -36.17
N ILE A 171 -4.67 14.14 -36.72
CA ILE A 171 -5.28 12.85 -36.34
C ILE A 171 -4.58 12.25 -35.10
N VAL A 172 -3.32 12.61 -34.87
CA VAL A 172 -2.54 12.15 -33.71
C VAL A 172 -2.86 12.97 -32.46
N GLU A 173 -3.20 14.24 -32.63
CA GLU A 173 -3.52 15.18 -31.54
C GLU A 173 -4.98 15.11 -31.05
N LYS A 174 -5.90 14.59 -31.88
CA LYS A 174 -7.32 14.37 -31.55
C LYS A 174 -7.56 13.05 -30.83
#